data_AF-A0A1G6RG41-F1
#
_entry.id   AF-A0A1G6RG41-F1
#
_cell.length_a   1.000
_cell.length_b   1.000
_cell.length_c   1.000
_cell.angle_alpha   90.00
_cell.angle_beta   90.00
_cell.angle_gamma   90.00
#
_symmetry.space_group_name_H-M   'P 1'
#
loop_
_entity.id
_entity.type
_entity.pdbx_description
1 polymer ?
#
loop_
_entity_poly.entity_id
_entity_poly.type
_entity_poly.pdbx_seq_one_letter_code
_entity_poly.pdbx_strand_id
1 'polypeptide(L)'
;MNKSLLFAWITAVIATLGSLYFSEIMKFVPCTLCWYQRILMYPLAIILGIAFYKNDVRIHKYVLPLSILGIIISGYHYLHQKVPALQGASLCSGGVPCSGYYINWFGFITIPLLAFTAFVIITVSMFILRKKHA
;
A
#
# COMPACT_ATOMS: atom_id res chain seq x y z
N MET A 1 2.10 5.43 -25.00
CA MET A 1 1.49 5.25 -23.66
C MET A 1 1.86 3.89 -23.09
N ASN A 2 2.60 3.87 -21.99
CA ASN A 2 2.93 2.62 -21.29
C ASN A 2 1.75 2.13 -20.45
N LYS A 3 1.06 1.07 -20.90
CA LYS A 3 -0.09 0.46 -20.19
C LYS A 3 0.25 0.06 -18.75
N SER A 4 1.47 -0.42 -18.50
CA SER A 4 1.92 -0.80 -17.16
C SER A 4 2.05 0.39 -16.19
N LEU A 5 2.49 1.56 -16.69
CA LEU A 5 2.56 2.78 -15.87
C LEU A 5 1.16 3.29 -15.53
N LEU A 6 0.24 3.24 -16.51
CA LEU A 6 -1.16 3.62 -16.29
C LEU A 6 -1.82 2.74 -15.23
N PHE A 7 -1.65 1.42 -15.32
CA PHE A 7 -2.24 0.48 -14.37
C PHE A 7 -1.69 0.67 -12.94
N ALA A 8 -0.38 0.86 -12.82
CA ALA A 8 0.27 1.17 -11.54
C ALA A 8 -0.24 2.49 -10.95
N TRP A 9 -0.37 3.53 -11.77
CA TRP A 9 -0.85 4.84 -11.34
C TRP A 9 -2.30 4.80 -10.87
N ILE A 10 -3.20 4.19 -11.64
CA ILE A 10 -4.62 4.02 -11.26
C ILE A 10 -4.71 3.26 -9.93
N THR A 11 -3.93 2.20 -9.76
CA THR A 11 -3.91 1.43 -8.51
C THR A 11 -3.48 2.30 -7.32
N ALA A 12 -2.42 3.10 -7.48
CA ALA A 12 -1.92 3.99 -6.43
C ALA A 12 -2.93 5.09 -6.07
N VAL A 13 -3.64 5.65 -7.06
CA VAL A 13 -4.71 6.63 -6.85
C VAL A 13 -5.87 6.01 -6.09
N ILE A 14 -6.37 4.84 -6.51
CA ILE A 14 -7.47 4.14 -5.83
C ILE A 14 -7.07 3.80 -4.38
N ALA A 15 -5.85 3.32 -4.16
CA ALA A 15 -5.37 2.99 -2.81
C ALA A 15 -5.26 4.24 -1.91
N THR A 16 -4.82 5.36 -2.46
CA THR A 16 -4.70 6.64 -1.74
C THR A 16 -6.08 7.21 -1.39
N LEU A 17 -7.01 7.22 -2.36
CA LEU A 17 -8.39 7.65 -2.14
C LEU A 17 -9.13 6.75 -1.15
N GLY A 18 -8.96 5.43 -1.25
CA GLY A 18 -9.53 4.48 -0.30
C GLY A 18 -9.02 4.73 1.12
N SER A 19 -7.71 4.93 1.27
CA SER A 19 -7.10 5.28 2.56
C SER A 19 -7.67 6.57 3.17
N LEU A 20 -7.89 7.61 2.35
CA LEU A 20 -8.49 8.88 2.76
C LEU A 20 -9.98 8.71 3.11
N TYR A 21 -10.73 7.95 2.30
CA TYR A 21 -12.14 7.68 2.52
C TYR A 21 -12.39 7.01 3.89
N PHE A 22 -11.58 6.01 4.23
CA PHE A 22 -11.67 5.36 5.53
C PHE A 22 -11.33 6.29 6.70
N SER A 23 -10.43 7.26 6.49
CA SER A 23 -10.04 8.23 7.51
C SER A 23 -11.09 9.31 7.75
N GLU A 24 -11.57 9.94 6.68
CA GLU A 24 -12.38 11.16 6.76
C GLU A 24 -13.87 10.86 6.83
N ILE A 25 -14.35 9.89 6.05
CA ILE A 25 -15.78 9.57 5.95
C ILE A 25 -16.17 8.53 7.00
N MET A 26 -15.42 7.42 7.08
CA MET A 26 -15.70 6.34 8.03
C MET A 26 -15.11 6.59 9.43
N LYS A 27 -14.35 7.68 9.59
CA LYS A 27 -13.71 8.11 10.86
C LYS A 27 -12.86 7.01 11.52
N PHE A 28 -12.23 6.14 10.74
CA PHE A 28 -11.32 5.13 11.27
C PHE A 28 -9.98 5.77 11.64
N VAL A 29 -9.61 5.68 12.91
CA VAL A 29 -8.36 6.22 13.40
C VAL A 29 -7.21 5.31 12.94
N PRO A 30 -6.26 5.81 12.14
CA PRO A 30 -5.15 5.03 11.64
C PRO A 30 -4.19 4.68 12.80
N CYS A 31 -3.79 3.42 12.88
CA CYS A 31 -2.73 3.00 13.78
C CYS A 31 -1.34 3.37 13.23
N THR A 32 -0.29 3.18 14.03
CA THR A 32 1.10 3.47 13.65
C THR A 32 1.54 2.71 12.38
N LEU A 33 1.19 1.43 12.26
CA LEU A 33 1.46 0.62 11.06
C LEU A 33 0.72 1.13 9.81
N CYS A 34 -0.55 1.54 9.93
CA CYS A 34 -1.28 2.17 8.83
C CYS A 34 -0.61 3.47 8.38
N TRP A 35 -0.08 4.26 9.32
CA TRP A 35 0.67 5.48 9.00
C TRP A 35 1.92 5.19 8.18
N TYR A 36 2.69 4.16 8.53
CA TYR A 36 3.83 3.74 7.70
C TYR A 36 3.40 3.33 6.28
N GLN A 37 2.28 2.63 6.14
CA GLN A 37 1.74 2.29 4.81
C GLN A 37 1.36 3.54 4.01
N ARG A 38 0.76 4.55 4.65
CA ARG A 38 0.39 5.84 4.02
C ARG A 38 1.62 6.61 3.54
N ILE A 39 2.66 6.70 4.36
CA ILE A 39 3.92 7.38 4.02
C ILE A 39 4.55 6.75 2.76
N LEU A 40 4.43 5.44 2.58
CA LEU A 40 4.92 4.75 1.39
C LEU A 40 3.98 4.90 0.18
N MET A 41 2.66 4.89 0.38
CA MET A 41 1.70 4.89 -0.72
C MET A 41 1.47 6.28 -1.34
N TYR A 42 1.35 7.34 -0.52
CA TYR A 42 0.95 8.66 -1.02
C TYR A 42 1.97 9.27 -2.01
N PRO A 43 3.29 9.18 -1.78
CA PRO A 43 4.27 9.64 -2.75
C PRO A 43 4.20 8.85 -4.07
N LEU A 44 3.88 7.55 -4.02
CA LEU A 44 3.79 6.71 -5.22
C LEU A 44 2.70 7.17 -6.17
N ALA A 45 1.55 7.64 -5.67
CA ALA A 45 0.47 8.17 -6.51
C ALA A 45 0.93 9.39 -7.34
N ILE A 46 1.72 10.28 -6.74
CA ILE A 46 2.26 11.47 -7.40
C ILE A 46 3.38 11.08 -8.38
N ILE A 47 4.35 10.29 -7.90
CA ILE A 47 5.53 9.90 -8.68
C ILE A 47 5.13 9.09 -9.93
N LEU A 48 4.21 8.13 -9.79
CA LEU A 48 3.71 7.34 -10.91
C LEU A 48 2.90 8.20 -11.90
N GLY A 49 2.19 9.21 -11.42
CA GLY A 49 1.47 10.16 -12.27
C GLY A 49 2.42 10.99 -13.15
N ILE A 50 3.49 11.51 -12.55
CA ILE A 50 4.54 12.25 -13.27
C ILE A 50 5.23 11.33 -14.29
N ALA A 51 5.57 10.10 -13.88
CA ALA A 51 6.22 9.13 -14.76
C ALA A 51 5.32 8.71 -15.92
N PHE A 52 4.00 8.57 -15.70
CA PHE A 52 3.04 8.31 -16.75
C PHE A 52 2.95 9.46 -17.75
N TYR A 53 2.85 10.71 -17.27
CA TYR A 53 2.80 11.90 -18.14
C TYR A 53 4.06 12.06 -18.97
N LYS A 54 5.24 11.90 -18.36
CA LYS A 54 6.54 12.00 -19.05
C LYS A 54 6.92 10.72 -19.80
N ASN A 55 6.13 9.65 -19.71
CA ASN A 55 6.47 8.28 -20.15
C ASN A 55 7.88 7.83 -19.70
N ASP A 56 8.31 8.23 -18.50
CA ASP A 56 9.63 7.91 -17.97
C ASP A 56 9.67 6.47 -17.43
N VAL A 57 10.34 5.60 -18.18
CA VAL A 57 10.48 4.18 -17.84
C VAL A 57 11.52 3.93 -16.74
N ARG A 58 12.42 4.88 -16.46
CA ARG A 58 13.51 4.71 -15.47
C ARG A 58 13.02 4.81 -14.03
N ILE A 59 11.76 5.24 -13.83
CA ILE A 59 11.15 5.40 -12.52
C ILE A 59 11.07 4.11 -11.71
N HIS A 60 11.10 2.94 -12.38
CA HIS A 60 11.06 1.64 -11.72
C HIS A 60 12.14 1.49 -10.63
N LYS A 61 13.31 2.13 -10.79
CA LYS A 61 14.41 2.10 -9.81
C LYS A 61 14.03 2.70 -8.45
N TYR A 62 13.17 3.72 -8.44
CA TYR A 62 12.72 4.39 -7.23
C TYR A 62 11.43 3.78 -6.67
N VAL A 63 10.52 3.35 -7.56
CA VAL A 63 9.23 2.79 -7.16
C VAL A 63 9.37 1.38 -6.58
N LEU A 64 10.26 0.55 -7.13
CA LEU A 64 10.48 -0.82 -6.65
C LEU A 64 10.82 -0.89 -5.16
N PRO A 65 11.87 -0.21 -4.63
CA PRO A 65 12.21 -0.30 -3.21
C PRO A 65 11.07 0.20 -2.31
N LEU A 66 10.39 1.30 -2.66
CA LEU A 66 9.23 1.79 -1.91
C LEU A 66 8.09 0.76 -1.88
N SER A 67 7.75 0.19 -3.04
CA SER A 67 6.66 -0.80 -3.14
C SER A 67 6.97 -2.08 -2.36
N ILE A 68 8.23 -2.55 -2.38
CA ILE A 68 8.68 -3.74 -1.64
C ILE A 68 8.60 -3.49 -0.13
N LEU A 69 9.04 -2.33 0.35
CA LEU A 69 8.85 -1.96 1.76
C LEU A 69 7.36 -1.93 2.13
N GLY A 70 6.51 -1.42 1.23
CA GLY A 70 5.06 -1.42 1.41
C GLY A 70 4.48 -2.83 1.56
N ILE A 71 4.93 -3.78 0.74
CA ILE A 71 4.57 -5.22 0.82
C ILE A 71 4.96 -5.79 2.19
N ILE A 72 6.18 -5.53 2.66
CA ILE A 72 6.67 -6.06 3.93
C ILE A 72 5.84 -5.52 5.10
N ILE A 73 5.62 -4.20 5.15
CA ILE A 73 4.87 -3.56 6.26
C ILE A 73 3.40 -3.98 6.25
N SER A 74 2.76 -4.05 5.07
CA SER A 74 1.36 -4.46 4.96
C SER A 74 1.15 -5.95 5.24
N GLY A 75 2.08 -6.81 4.80
CA GLY A 75 2.09 -8.23 5.13
C GLY A 75 2.29 -8.46 6.62
N TYR A 76 3.22 -7.74 7.24
CA TYR A 76 3.43 -7.78 8.69
C TYR A 76 2.16 -7.35 9.46
N HIS A 77 1.53 -6.26 9.03
CA HIS A 77 0.31 -5.77 9.67
C HIS A 77 -0.85 -6.77 9.52
N TYR A 78 -1.02 -7.39 8.36
CA TYR A 78 -2.03 -8.44 8.16
C TYR A 78 -1.79 -9.67 9.07
N LEU A 79 -0.54 -10.13 9.15
CA LEU A 79 -0.16 -11.22 10.05
C LEU A 79 -0.41 -10.87 11.52
N HIS A 80 -0.08 -9.65 11.92
CA HIS A 80 -0.31 -9.15 13.28
C HIS A 80 -1.80 -9.12 13.65
N GLN A 81 -2.68 -8.81 12.70
CA GLN A 81 -4.13 -8.92 12.93
C GLN A 81 -4.55 -10.38 13.12
N LYS A 82 -4.16 -11.26 12.18
CA LYS A 82 -4.66 -12.64 12.09
C LYS A 82 -4.05 -13.62 13.07
N VAL A 83 -2.82 -13.39 13.53
CA VAL A 83 -2.09 -14.32 14.41
C VAL A 83 -2.17 -13.81 15.86
N PRO A 84 -2.93 -14.47 16.74
CA PRO A 84 -3.10 -14.04 18.14
C PRO A 84 -1.79 -13.98 18.91
N ALA A 85 -0.84 -14.87 18.60
CA ALA A 85 0.49 -14.90 19.23
C ALA A 85 1.32 -13.63 18.96
N LEU A 86 1.02 -12.91 17.86
CA LEU A 86 1.70 -11.66 17.51
C LEU A 86 0.98 -10.43 18.06
N GLN A 87 -0.27 -10.54 18.53
CA GLN A 87 -1.06 -9.41 19.04
C GLN A 87 -0.48 -8.80 20.33
N GLY A 88 0.33 -9.56 21.08
CA GLY A 88 1.06 -9.07 22.25
C GLY A 88 2.34 -8.29 21.92
N ALA A 89 2.79 -8.27 20.66
CA ALA A 89 3.96 -7.50 20.25
C ALA A 89 3.61 -6.00 20.24
N SER A 90 4.13 -5.27 21.23
CA SER A 90 3.86 -3.87 21.58
C SER A 90 4.39 -2.82 20.58
N LEU A 91 4.35 -3.09 19.27
CA LEU A 91 4.82 -2.16 18.23
C LEU A 91 3.88 -0.97 17.98
N CYS A 92 2.69 -1.00 18.58
CA CYS A 92 1.69 0.05 18.44
C CYS A 92 1.49 0.78 19.75
N SER A 93 2.37 1.75 20.03
CA SER A 93 2.34 2.59 21.23
C SER A 93 1.43 3.83 21.09
N GLY A 94 0.86 4.05 19.90
CA GLY A 94 0.07 5.24 19.57
C GLY A 94 -1.43 5.04 19.76
N GLY A 95 -1.90 4.94 21.00
CA GLY A 95 -3.31 5.05 21.44
C GLY A 95 -4.30 3.98 20.95
N VAL A 96 -4.30 3.64 19.67
CA VAL A 96 -5.22 2.70 19.02
C VAL A 96 -4.49 1.39 18.68
N PRO A 97 -5.00 0.23 19.13
CA PRO A 97 -4.34 -1.03 18.87
C PRO A 97 -4.37 -1.41 17.38
N CYS A 98 -3.22 -1.80 16.83
CA CYS A 98 -3.11 -2.31 15.46
C CYS A 98 -3.81 -3.66 15.23
N SER A 99 -4.19 -4.34 16.31
CA SER A 99 -4.99 -5.57 16.28
C SER A 99 -6.47 -5.32 16.02
N GLY A 100 -6.93 -4.05 16.03
CA GLY A 100 -8.32 -3.69 15.79
C GLY A 100 -8.77 -3.97 14.36
N TYR A 101 -9.93 -4.62 14.23
CA TYR A 101 -10.58 -4.89 12.94
C TYR A 101 -11.66 -3.84 12.66
N TYR A 102 -11.34 -2.80 11.88
CA TYR A 102 -12.34 -1.84 11.42
C TYR A 102 -13.23 -2.39 10.29
N ILE A 103 -12.62 -3.15 9.39
CA ILE A 103 -13.30 -3.83 8.27
C ILE A 103 -12.79 -5.26 8.24
N ASN A 104 -13.73 -6.20 8.21
CA ASN A 104 -13.45 -7.62 8.02
C ASN A 104 -14.49 -8.22 7.09
N TRP A 105 -14.43 -7.85 5.81
CA TRP A 105 -15.37 -8.40 4.83
C TRP A 105 -14.99 -9.85 4.54
N PHE A 106 -15.97 -10.77 4.62
CA PHE A 106 -15.81 -12.21 4.44
C PHE A 106 -14.86 -12.90 5.44
N GLY A 107 -14.48 -12.24 6.53
CA GLY A 107 -13.58 -12.83 7.52
C GLY A 107 -12.10 -12.81 7.12
N PHE A 108 -11.72 -12.22 5.98
CA PHE A 108 -10.31 -12.12 5.54
C PHE A 108 -9.94 -10.77 4.91
N ILE A 109 -10.89 -10.02 4.33
CA ILE A 109 -10.59 -8.73 3.69
C ILE A 109 -10.49 -7.65 4.77
N THR A 110 -9.25 -7.32 5.12
CA THR A 110 -8.92 -6.21 6.02
C THR A 110 -8.23 -5.08 5.26
N ILE A 111 -8.19 -3.89 5.85
CA ILE A 111 -7.51 -2.71 5.28
C ILE A 111 -6.03 -3.01 4.94
N PRO A 112 -5.24 -3.70 5.80
CA PRO A 112 -3.87 -4.07 5.47
C PRO A 112 -3.75 -5.00 4.25
N LEU A 113 -4.71 -5.91 4.05
CA LEU A 113 -4.71 -6.78 2.88
C LEU A 113 -4.95 -5.99 1.59
N LEU A 114 -5.87 -5.02 1.61
CA LEU A 114 -6.10 -4.13 0.48
C LEU A 114 -4.83 -3.34 0.12
N ALA A 115 -4.14 -2.78 1.13
CA ALA A 115 -2.87 -2.10 0.92
C ALA A 115 -1.78 -3.04 0.36
N PHE A 116 -1.71 -4.27 0.88
CA PHE A 116 -0.78 -5.30 0.39
C PHE A 116 -1.01 -5.61 -1.10
N THR A 117 -2.26 -5.86 -1.50
CA THR A 117 -2.58 -6.14 -2.90
C THR A 117 -2.23 -4.97 -3.81
N ALA A 118 -2.48 -3.72 -3.39
CA ALA A 118 -2.10 -2.54 -4.13
C ALA A 118 -0.58 -2.43 -4.34
N PHE A 119 0.22 -2.64 -3.28
CA PHE A 119 1.67 -2.63 -3.40
C PHE A 119 2.19 -3.76 -4.31
N VAL A 120 1.64 -4.97 -4.20
CA VAL A 120 1.99 -6.09 -5.09
C VAL A 120 1.71 -5.75 -6.56
N ILE A 121 0.53 -5.18 -6.85
CA ILE A 121 0.17 -4.77 -8.22
C ILE A 121 1.16 -3.73 -8.76
N ILE A 122 1.53 -2.73 -7.95
CA ILE A 122 2.51 -1.71 -8.34
C ILE A 122 3.88 -2.35 -8.60
N THR A 123 4.36 -3.22 -7.70
CA THR A 123 5.63 -3.94 -7.84
C THR A 123 5.66 -4.78 -9.12
N VAL A 124 4.63 -5.59 -9.38
CA VAL A 124 4.53 -6.42 -10.59
C VAL A 124 4.52 -5.55 -11.85
N SER A 125 3.77 -4.45 -11.84
CA SER A 125 3.72 -3.50 -12.95
C SER A 125 5.09 -2.89 -13.25
N MET A 126 5.87 -2.55 -12.21
CA MET A 126 7.24 -2.05 -12.37
C MET A 126 8.21 -3.13 -12.87
N PHE A 127 8.07 -4.39 -12.42
CA PHE A 127 8.88 -5.50 -12.92
C PHE A 127 8.64 -5.78 -14.40
N ILE A 128 7.38 -5.74 -14.86
CA ILE A 128 7.04 -5.87 -16.27
C ILE A 128 7.64 -4.72 -17.07
N LEU A 129 7.57 -3.49 -16.56
CA LEU A 129 8.16 -2.32 -17.19
C LEU A 129 9.69 -2.46 -17.32
N ARG A 130 10.36 -2.92 -16.24
CA ARG A 130 11.80 -3.18 -16.24
C ARG A 130 12.17 -4.24 -17.28
N LYS A 131 11.46 -5.37 -17.35
CA LYS A 131 11.75 -6.45 -18.31
C LYS A 131 11.57 -6.01 -19.77
N LYS A 132 10.63 -5.10 -20.04
CA LYS A 132 10.37 -4.60 -21.40
C LYS A 132 11.43 -3.60 -21.90
N HIS A 133 12.19 -3.00 -20.98
CA HIS A 133 13.16 -1.93 -21.26
C HIS A 133 14.57 -2.24 -20.73
N ALA A 134 14.86 -3.50 -20.42
CA ALA A 134 16.18 -4.04 -20.12
C ALA A 134 16.68 -4.81 -21.34
#